data_AF-A0A1Y6FX29-F1
#
_entry.id   AF-A0A1Y6FX29-F1
#
_cell.length_a   1.000
_cell.length_b   1.000
_cell.length_c   1.000
_cell.angle_alpha   90.00
_cell.angle_beta   90.00
_cell.angle_gamma   90.00
#
_symmetry.space_group_name_H-M   'P 1'
#
loop_
_entity.id
_entity.type
_entity.pdbx_description
1 polymer ?
#
loop_
_entity_poly.entity_id
_entity_poly.type
_entity_poly.pdbx_seq_one_letter_code
_entity_poly.pdbx_strand_id
1 'polypeptide(L)'
;MTNNEIITEAKRLVERIKLKYPDFVGKTATESDLAKLEKELKIKLPEWYIELYTTVPLIDAEFGIQEDEPDEDYDGVSYIIWGGVDDIIDESTKYEPGISVLEDGYVFSASCSHGSGDPIYIKLSSKQLSVFRIYHDDYSKNQLADDLTSLFKNAII
;
A
#
# COMPACT_ATOMS: atom_id res chain seq x y z
N MET A 1 17.49 -3.84 -0.17
CA MET A 1 16.23 -4.59 -0.36
C MET A 1 16.25 -5.23 -1.71
N THR A 2 16.06 -6.53 -1.78
CA THR A 2 15.93 -7.22 -3.08
C THR A 2 14.45 -7.42 -3.40
N ASN A 3 14.08 -7.40 -4.69
CA ASN A 3 12.70 -7.64 -5.13
C ASN A 3 12.12 -8.91 -4.47
N ASN A 4 12.96 -9.95 -4.31
CA ASN A 4 12.58 -11.23 -3.72
C ASN A 4 12.10 -11.13 -2.24
N GLU A 5 12.67 -10.23 -1.45
CA GLU A 5 12.29 -10.07 -0.02
C GLU A 5 10.87 -9.48 0.11
N ILE A 6 10.56 -8.45 -0.69
CA ILE A 6 9.23 -7.80 -0.70
C ILE A 6 8.14 -8.82 -1.00
N ILE A 7 8.33 -9.61 -2.06
CA ILE A 7 7.37 -10.62 -2.50
C ILE A 7 7.23 -11.72 -1.46
N THR A 8 8.34 -12.14 -0.84
CA THR A 8 8.32 -13.17 0.20
C THR A 8 7.54 -12.72 1.42
N GLU A 9 7.77 -11.50 1.93
CA GLU A 9 7.03 -11.00 3.10
C GLU A 9 5.57 -10.69 2.77
N ALA A 10 5.26 -10.22 1.56
CA ALA A 10 3.87 -10.02 1.12
C ALA A 10 3.09 -11.35 1.08
N LYS A 11 3.71 -12.44 0.60
CA LYS A 11 3.11 -13.78 0.61
C LYS A 11 2.88 -14.27 2.04
N ARG A 12 3.87 -14.08 2.93
CA ARG A 12 3.73 -14.42 4.37
C ARG A 12 2.62 -13.63 5.04
N LEU A 13 2.46 -12.35 4.70
CA LEU A 13 1.34 -11.54 5.17
C LEU A 13 0.01 -12.16 4.76
N VAL A 14 -0.18 -12.46 3.47
CA VAL A 14 -1.41 -13.08 2.97
C VAL A 14 -1.69 -14.43 3.65
N GLU A 15 -0.66 -15.24 3.90
CA GLU A 15 -0.79 -16.49 4.65
C GLU A 15 -1.27 -16.25 6.09
N ARG A 16 -0.70 -15.26 6.79
CA ARG A 16 -1.14 -14.87 8.14
C ARG A 16 -2.60 -14.40 8.14
N ILE A 17 -3.01 -13.62 7.13
CA ILE A 17 -4.41 -13.19 6.96
C ILE A 17 -5.31 -14.42 6.79
N LYS A 18 -4.97 -15.35 5.91
CA LYS A 18 -5.76 -16.57 5.67
C LYS A 18 -5.86 -17.49 6.89
N LEU A 19 -4.84 -17.51 7.75
CA LEU A 19 -4.90 -18.27 9.01
C LEU A 19 -5.92 -17.69 9.99
N LYS A 20 -6.05 -16.36 10.05
CA LYS A 20 -7.04 -15.69 10.92
C LYS A 20 -8.42 -15.61 10.28
N TYR A 21 -8.47 -15.41 8.96
CA TYR A 21 -9.65 -15.22 8.14
C TYR A 21 -9.64 -16.19 6.94
N PRO A 22 -10.06 -17.46 7.13
CA PRO A 22 -9.97 -18.49 6.08
C PRO A 22 -10.76 -18.18 4.80
N ASP A 23 -11.78 -17.33 4.90
CA ASP A 23 -12.60 -16.91 3.76
C ASP A 23 -11.95 -15.78 2.94
N PHE A 24 -10.82 -15.23 3.39
CA PHE A 24 -10.06 -14.24 2.63
C PHE A 24 -9.40 -14.90 1.39
N VAL A 25 -9.80 -14.45 0.21
CA VAL A 25 -9.23 -14.94 -1.06
C VAL A 25 -8.12 -14.02 -1.58
N GLY A 26 -8.27 -12.70 -1.38
CA GLY A 26 -7.43 -11.66 -1.98
C GLY A 26 -7.52 -11.63 -3.52
N LYS A 27 -6.95 -10.61 -4.16
CA LYS A 27 -6.88 -10.53 -5.63
C LYS A 27 -5.48 -10.18 -6.11
N THR A 28 -5.16 -10.61 -7.33
CA THR A 28 -4.02 -10.16 -8.12
C THR A 28 -4.50 -9.29 -9.27
N ALA A 29 -3.60 -8.49 -9.83
CA ALA A 29 -3.81 -7.77 -11.08
C ALA A 29 -3.28 -8.58 -12.28
N THR A 30 -3.83 -8.31 -13.46
CA THR A 30 -3.31 -8.83 -14.72
C THR A 30 -2.25 -7.90 -15.32
N GLU A 31 -1.47 -8.39 -16.29
CA GLU A 31 -0.55 -7.55 -17.06
C GLU A 31 -1.28 -6.40 -17.77
N SER A 32 -2.52 -6.63 -18.23
CA SER A 32 -3.33 -5.59 -18.86
C SER A 32 -3.73 -4.49 -17.87
N ASP A 33 -3.99 -4.85 -16.61
CA ASP A 33 -4.30 -3.86 -15.57
C ASP A 33 -3.08 -3.00 -15.26
N LEU A 34 -1.90 -3.60 -15.20
CA LEU A 34 -0.65 -2.86 -14.96
C LEU A 34 -0.25 -1.99 -16.16
N ALA A 35 -0.50 -2.45 -17.39
CA ALA A 35 -0.30 -1.62 -18.59
C ALA A 35 -1.28 -0.42 -18.62
N LYS A 36 -2.52 -0.62 -18.15
CA LYS A 36 -3.48 0.48 -17.93
C LYS A 36 -2.93 1.45 -16.88
N LEU A 37 -2.43 0.95 -15.76
CA LEU A 37 -1.87 1.77 -14.69
C LEU A 37 -0.70 2.64 -15.17
N GLU A 38 0.28 2.07 -15.87
CA GLU A 38 1.41 2.80 -16.46
C GLU A 38 0.93 3.92 -17.40
N LYS A 39 -0.06 3.62 -18.24
CA LYS A 39 -0.60 4.57 -19.20
C LYS A 39 -1.32 5.74 -18.54
N GLU A 40 -2.23 5.44 -17.59
CA GLU A 40 -3.05 6.48 -16.93
C GLU A 40 -2.20 7.37 -16.03
N LEU A 41 -1.26 6.80 -15.27
CA LEU A 41 -0.36 7.56 -14.40
C LEU A 41 0.84 8.18 -15.14
N LYS A 42 1.09 7.77 -16.40
CA LYS A 42 2.24 8.18 -17.21
C LYS A 42 3.59 7.88 -16.51
N ILE A 43 3.66 6.76 -15.81
CA ILE A 43 4.86 6.28 -15.12
C ILE A 43 5.31 4.94 -15.71
N LYS A 44 6.55 4.57 -15.43
CA LYS A 44 7.05 3.21 -15.62
C LYS A 44 7.04 2.49 -14.29
N LEU A 45 6.36 1.35 -14.21
CA LEU A 45 6.32 0.56 -12.98
C LEU A 45 7.66 -0.20 -12.79
N PRO A 46 8.19 -0.24 -11.56
CA PRO A 46 9.37 -1.04 -11.27
C PRO A 46 9.01 -2.54 -11.23
N GLU A 47 9.96 -3.41 -11.59
CA GLU A 47 9.75 -4.87 -11.70
C GLU A 47 9.15 -5.49 -10.43
N TRP A 48 9.60 -5.06 -9.25
CA TRP A 48 9.08 -5.57 -7.98
C TRP A 48 7.59 -5.26 -7.79
N TYR A 49 7.11 -4.11 -8.29
CA TYR A 49 5.71 -3.70 -8.17
C TYR A 49 4.83 -4.55 -9.09
N ILE A 50 5.33 -4.79 -10.31
CA ILE A 50 4.69 -5.69 -11.27
C ILE A 50 4.57 -7.10 -10.68
N GLU A 51 5.67 -7.63 -10.13
CA GLU A 51 5.69 -8.96 -9.50
C GLU A 51 4.76 -9.04 -8.29
N LEU A 52 4.73 -8.00 -7.44
CA LEU A 52 3.85 -7.94 -6.27
C LEU A 52 2.38 -8.07 -6.67
N TYR A 53 1.93 -7.22 -7.58
CA TYR A 53 0.53 -7.18 -7.98
C TYR A 53 0.09 -8.40 -8.80
N THR A 54 1.00 -9.01 -9.58
CA THR A 54 0.65 -10.17 -10.43
C THR A 54 0.74 -11.51 -9.71
N THR A 55 1.57 -11.62 -8.66
CA THR A 55 1.87 -12.93 -8.03
C THR A 55 1.36 -13.09 -6.59
N VAL A 56 1.03 -11.99 -5.91
CA VAL A 56 0.57 -12.03 -4.51
C VAL A 56 -0.88 -11.56 -4.46
N PRO A 57 -1.84 -12.38 -3.96
CA PRO A 57 -3.23 -11.98 -3.86
C PRO A 57 -3.43 -11.04 -2.65
N LEU A 58 -2.85 -9.85 -2.76
CA LEU A 58 -2.77 -8.83 -1.70
C LEU A 58 -3.85 -7.76 -1.83
N ILE A 59 -4.41 -7.55 -3.02
CA ILE A 59 -5.48 -6.55 -3.22
C ILE A 59 -6.68 -6.92 -2.33
N ASP A 60 -7.27 -5.89 -1.70
CA ASP A 60 -8.32 -5.97 -0.68
C ASP A 60 -7.89 -6.59 0.67
N ALA A 61 -6.59 -6.85 0.86
CA ALA A 61 -6.09 -7.27 2.18
C ALA A 61 -6.21 -6.12 3.17
N GLU A 62 -6.87 -6.38 4.30
CA GLU A 62 -6.90 -5.49 5.45
C GLU A 62 -5.90 -5.94 6.50
N PHE A 63 -5.08 -5.01 7.00
CA PHE A 63 -4.14 -5.26 8.10
C PHE A 63 -3.78 -3.97 8.84
N GLY A 64 -3.39 -4.13 10.10
CA GLY A 64 -2.99 -3.06 11.00
C GLY A 64 -1.51 -2.71 10.91
N ILE A 65 -1.20 -1.45 11.21
CA ILE A 65 0.13 -0.89 11.38
C ILE A 65 0.16 -0.22 12.75
N GLN A 66 1.20 -0.47 13.55
CA GLN A 66 1.44 0.31 14.76
C GLN A 66 1.92 1.70 14.33
N GLU A 67 1.01 2.66 14.28
CA GLU A 67 1.28 4.04 13.84
C GLU A 67 1.68 4.92 15.02
N ASP A 68 0.99 4.74 16.16
CA ASP A 68 1.21 5.51 17.39
C ASP A 68 1.55 4.60 18.57
N GLU A 69 2.12 5.16 19.63
CA GLU A 69 2.29 4.42 20.89
C GLU A 69 0.91 4.16 21.53
N PRO A 70 0.62 2.94 22.02
CA PRO A 70 -0.64 2.66 22.69
C PRO A 70 -0.83 3.54 23.94
N ASP A 71 -2.06 4.03 24.14
CA ASP A 71 -2.49 4.72 25.35
C ASP A 71 -3.67 3.99 26.04
N GLU A 72 -4.35 4.64 27.00
CA GLU A 72 -5.43 4.01 27.78
C GLU A 72 -6.67 3.68 26.92
N ASP A 73 -6.94 4.46 25.88
CA ASP A 73 -8.18 4.41 25.08
C ASP A 73 -7.93 4.04 23.61
N TYR A 74 -6.68 4.10 23.15
CA TYR A 74 -6.27 3.85 21.77
C TYR A 74 -5.06 2.92 21.71
N ASP A 75 -5.18 1.81 20.99
CA ASP A 75 -4.09 0.82 20.84
C ASP A 75 -2.97 1.29 19.89
N GLY A 76 -3.09 2.48 19.32
CA GLY A 76 -2.11 3.04 18.38
C GLY A 76 -2.10 2.36 17.01
N VAL A 77 -3.05 1.46 16.74
CA VAL A 77 -3.10 0.69 15.49
C VAL A 77 -3.96 1.42 14.47
N SER A 78 -3.40 1.65 13.28
CA SER A 78 -4.15 2.06 12.10
C SER A 78 -4.33 0.88 11.17
N TYR A 79 -5.58 0.55 10.86
CA TYR A 79 -5.92 -0.46 9.86
C TYR A 79 -6.03 0.16 8.46
N ILE A 80 -5.45 -0.54 7.50
CA ILE A 80 -5.42 -0.15 6.08
C ILE A 80 -5.94 -1.27 5.19
N ILE A 81 -6.54 -0.91 4.06
CA ILE A 81 -6.96 -1.85 3.01
C ILE A 81 -6.08 -1.61 1.79
N TRP A 82 -5.38 -2.65 1.35
CA TRP A 82 -4.48 -2.58 0.21
C TRP A 82 -5.24 -2.38 -1.10
N GLY A 83 -4.86 -1.33 -1.84
CA GLY A 83 -5.60 -0.86 -3.02
C GLY A 83 -5.43 -1.75 -4.25
N GLY A 84 -6.48 -1.79 -5.07
CA GLY A 84 -6.45 -2.35 -6.41
C GLY A 84 -6.02 -1.33 -7.48
N VAL A 85 -5.87 -1.79 -8.71
CA VAL A 85 -5.44 -0.94 -9.84
C VAL A 85 -6.37 0.24 -10.08
N ASP A 86 -7.68 0.02 -10.01
CA ASP A 86 -8.65 1.10 -10.22
C ASP A 86 -8.61 2.14 -9.08
N ASP A 87 -8.42 1.69 -7.83
CA ASP A 87 -8.24 2.60 -6.68
C ASP A 87 -6.99 3.47 -6.85
N ILE A 88 -5.87 2.86 -7.27
CA ILE A 88 -4.63 3.60 -7.51
C ILE A 88 -4.82 4.66 -8.59
N ILE A 89 -5.49 4.32 -9.70
CA ILE A 89 -5.74 5.28 -10.78
C ILE A 89 -6.63 6.41 -10.28
N ASP A 90 -7.72 6.09 -9.60
CA ASP A 90 -8.68 7.09 -9.13
C ASP A 90 -8.04 8.03 -8.11
N GLU A 91 -7.39 7.49 -7.07
CA GLU A 91 -6.71 8.27 -6.04
C GLU A 91 -5.57 9.12 -6.61
N SER A 92 -4.83 8.61 -7.59
CA SER A 92 -3.68 9.36 -8.15
C SER A 92 -4.07 10.37 -9.23
N THR A 93 -5.30 10.35 -9.75
CA THR A 93 -5.70 11.21 -10.89
C THR A 93 -6.94 12.06 -10.64
N LYS A 94 -7.75 11.73 -9.63
CA LYS A 94 -9.03 12.42 -9.34
C LYS A 94 -9.07 13.09 -7.98
N TYR A 95 -8.25 12.65 -7.03
CA TYR A 95 -8.31 13.10 -5.64
C TYR A 95 -6.95 13.63 -5.16
N GLU A 96 -7.00 14.70 -4.35
CA GLU A 96 -5.84 15.07 -3.54
C GLU A 96 -5.68 14.05 -2.40
N PRO A 97 -4.50 13.91 -1.77
CA PRO A 97 -3.24 14.49 -2.20
C PRO A 97 -2.63 13.77 -3.42
N GLY A 98 -3.26 12.70 -3.92
CA GLY A 98 -2.71 11.82 -4.95
C GLY A 98 -2.33 12.54 -6.24
N ILE A 99 -3.14 13.49 -6.71
CA ILE A 99 -2.82 14.34 -7.86
C ILE A 99 -1.48 15.07 -7.62
N SER A 100 -1.36 15.78 -6.48
CA SER A 100 -0.19 16.60 -6.19
C SER A 100 1.08 15.79 -5.97
N VAL A 101 1.00 14.64 -5.29
CA VAL A 101 2.18 13.86 -4.89
C VAL A 101 2.67 12.90 -5.98
N LEU A 102 1.86 12.65 -7.01
CA LEU A 102 2.24 11.81 -8.15
C LEU A 102 3.44 12.40 -8.91
N GLU A 103 3.52 13.72 -9.07
CA GLU A 103 4.65 14.39 -9.70
C GLU A 103 5.97 14.18 -8.94
N ASP A 104 5.88 14.00 -7.62
CA ASP A 104 6.99 13.65 -6.73
C ASP A 104 7.32 12.14 -6.73
N GLY A 105 6.57 11.35 -7.49
CA GLY A 105 6.73 9.90 -7.65
C GLY A 105 6.09 9.06 -6.55
N TYR A 106 5.22 9.67 -5.72
CA TYR A 106 4.40 8.94 -4.75
C TYR A 106 3.18 8.36 -5.45
N VAL A 107 2.94 7.07 -5.26
CA VAL A 107 1.79 6.36 -5.82
C VAL A 107 0.96 5.81 -4.67
N PHE A 108 -0.36 6.01 -4.76
CA PHE A 108 -1.31 5.45 -3.80
C PHE A 108 -1.11 3.93 -3.68
N SER A 109 -1.23 3.39 -2.46
CA SER A 109 -1.02 1.98 -2.16
C SER A 109 -2.10 1.38 -1.27
N ALA A 110 -2.69 2.16 -0.36
CA ALA A 110 -3.75 1.67 0.51
C ALA A 110 -4.60 2.83 1.05
N SER A 111 -5.85 2.55 1.40
CA SER A 111 -6.73 3.47 2.11
C SER A 111 -6.80 3.11 3.60
N CYS A 112 -7.10 4.09 4.46
CA CYS A 112 -7.51 3.78 5.83
C CYS A 112 -8.82 2.97 5.81
N SER A 113 -8.87 1.85 6.52
CA SER A 113 -10.03 0.96 6.52
C SER A 113 -11.26 1.56 7.22
N HIS A 114 -11.01 2.45 8.20
CA HIS A 114 -12.05 3.14 8.96
C HIS A 114 -12.56 4.42 8.28
N GLY A 115 -12.07 4.74 7.08
CA GLY A 115 -12.57 5.87 6.29
C GLY A 115 -12.16 7.25 6.80
N SER A 116 -11.01 7.38 7.48
CA SER A 116 -10.47 8.69 7.89
C SER A 116 -10.21 9.63 6.71
N GLY A 117 -10.01 9.05 5.51
CA GLY A 117 -9.74 9.78 4.27
C GLY A 117 -8.25 9.86 3.94
N ASP A 118 -7.34 9.67 4.90
CA ASP A 118 -5.91 9.85 4.63
C ASP A 118 -5.28 8.62 3.95
N PRO A 119 -4.78 8.76 2.71
CA PRO A 119 -4.30 7.62 1.95
C PRO A 119 -2.82 7.31 2.24
N ILE A 120 -2.44 6.07 1.94
CA ILE A 120 -1.08 5.56 2.11
C ILE A 120 -0.40 5.51 0.75
N TYR A 121 0.84 6.02 0.70
CA TYR A 121 1.62 6.20 -0.50
C TYR A 121 3.01 5.58 -0.38
N ILE A 122 3.53 5.14 -1.53
CA ILE A 122 4.90 4.67 -1.68
C ILE A 122 5.56 5.44 -2.82
N LYS A 123 6.79 5.92 -2.60
CA LYS A 123 7.57 6.55 -3.65
C LYS A 123 8.25 5.50 -4.53
N LEU A 124 7.63 5.13 -5.65
CA LEU A 124 8.10 4.02 -6.50
C LEU A 124 9.48 4.25 -7.13
N SER A 125 9.89 5.51 -7.29
CA SER A 125 11.21 5.89 -7.80
C SER A 125 12.34 5.82 -6.76
N SER A 126 11.99 5.62 -5.48
CA SER A 126 12.97 5.58 -4.39
C SER A 126 13.68 4.24 -4.30
N LYS A 127 14.97 4.26 -3.93
CA LYS A 127 15.70 3.04 -3.55
C LYS A 127 15.21 2.45 -2.21
N GLN A 128 14.73 3.32 -1.34
CA GLN A 128 14.13 2.95 -0.07
C GLN A 128 12.62 3.12 -0.19
N LEU A 129 11.91 2.01 -0.20
CA LEU A 129 10.46 1.95 -0.42
C LEU A 129 9.71 2.21 0.89
N SER A 130 10.02 3.34 1.53
CA SER A 130 9.32 3.77 2.75
C SER A 130 7.85 4.05 2.45
N VAL A 131 7.02 3.82 3.45
CA VAL A 131 5.56 3.87 3.36
C VAL A 131 5.11 5.09 4.15
N PHE A 132 4.30 5.95 3.52
CA PHE A 132 3.88 7.20 4.12
C PHE A 132 2.36 7.31 4.12
N ARG A 133 1.79 7.81 5.23
CA ARG A 133 0.50 8.50 5.19
C ARG A 133 0.76 9.92 4.73
N ILE A 134 -0.04 10.39 3.78
CA ILE A 134 0.00 11.79 3.36
C ILE A 134 -1.36 12.39 3.68
N TYR A 135 -1.38 13.40 4.53
CA TYR A 135 -2.62 14.00 5.00
C TYR A 135 -3.24 14.92 3.94
N HIS A 136 -4.56 14.85 3.82
CA HIS A 136 -5.33 15.68 2.87
C HIS A 136 -5.21 17.18 3.15
N ASP A 137 -5.18 17.56 4.44
CA ASP A 137 -5.35 18.96 4.85
C ASP A 137 -4.12 19.80 4.57
N ASP A 138 -2.92 19.25 4.77
CA ASP A 138 -1.67 20.01 4.73
C ASP A 138 -0.53 19.32 3.94
N TYR A 139 -0.79 18.16 3.33
CA TYR A 139 0.19 17.35 2.58
C TYR A 139 1.42 16.94 3.40
N SER A 140 1.35 17.05 4.72
CA SER A 140 2.37 16.54 5.61
C SER A 140 2.44 15.02 5.50
N LYS A 141 3.64 14.49 5.71
CA LYS A 141 3.94 13.06 5.48
C LYS A 141 4.30 12.44 6.81
N ASN A 142 3.50 11.47 7.26
CA ASN A 142 3.84 10.61 8.38
C ASN A 142 4.43 9.30 7.84
N GLN A 143 5.63 8.92 8.29
CA GLN A 143 6.26 7.69 7.84
C GLN A 143 5.75 6.52 8.68
N LEU A 144 5.03 5.59 8.05
CA LEU A 144 4.43 4.43 8.69
C LEU A 144 5.39 3.23 8.77
N ALA A 145 6.31 3.13 7.81
CA ALA A 145 7.32 2.09 7.80
C ALA A 145 8.57 2.55 7.05
N ASP A 146 9.74 2.15 7.56
CA ASP A 146 11.04 2.41 6.92
C ASP A 146 11.14 1.82 5.53
N ASP A 147 10.46 0.70 5.31
CA ASP A 147 10.36 0.03 4.03
C ASP A 147 9.16 -0.94 3.95
N LEU A 148 8.83 -1.32 2.72
CA LEU A 148 7.69 -2.19 2.40
C LEU A 148 7.84 -3.61 2.98
N THR A 149 9.06 -4.14 3.10
CA THR A 149 9.32 -5.45 3.71
C THR A 149 8.95 -5.42 5.20
N SER A 150 9.35 -4.36 5.91
CA SER A 150 9.07 -4.15 7.33
C SER A 150 7.58 -3.93 7.56
N LEU A 151 6.89 -3.22 6.66
CA LEU A 151 5.43 -3.10 6.67
C LEU A 151 4.80 -4.50 6.65
N PHE A 152 5.09 -5.31 5.65
CA PHE A 152 4.46 -6.63 5.49
C PHE A 152 4.83 -7.61 6.60
N LYS A 153 6.06 -7.56 7.09
CA LYS A 153 6.54 -8.41 8.18
C LYS A 153 5.87 -8.08 9.51
N ASN A 154 5.74 -6.80 9.83
CA ASN A 154 5.24 -6.32 11.12
C ASN A 154 3.73 -6.05 11.13
N ALA A 155 3.06 -6.20 9.99
CA ALA A 155 1.61 -6.04 9.89
C ALA A 155 0.87 -6.85 10.96
N ILE A 156 -0.10 -6.19 11.60
CA ILE A 156 -0.96 -6.69 12.66
C ILE A 156 -2.22 -7.27 12.01
N ILE A 157 -2.52 -8.54 12.31
CA ILE A 157 -3.62 -9.29 11.68
C ILE A 157 -4.71 -9.53 12.68
#